data_AF-A0A965PIU0-F1
#
_entry.id   AF-A0A965PIU0-F1
#
_cell.length_a   1.000
_cell.length_b   1.000
_cell.length_c   1.000
_cell.angle_alpha   90.00
_cell.angle_beta   90.00
_cell.angle_gamma   90.00
#
_symmetry.space_group_name_H-M   'P 1'
#
loop_
_entity.id
_entity.type
_entity.pdbx_description
1 polymer ?
#
loop_
_entity_poly.entity_id
_entity_poly.type
_entity_poly.pdbx_seq_one_letter_code
_entity_poly.pdbx_strand_id
1 'polypeptide(L)'
;MSHDALLRTLAIGAAVALLAAPYWEQIVGAARAAITAAGEHRATIARVTAAGLIVAAAWGKLPMPDFHPVVPAVSIDVPEPSPELRTAVEPVRKALANLSPADRALWAATWAKAAIVVEADGTSSVEAFRDTAALRLFTTVALDIAWRRLGKHQPGSVDGLREGVEGAMRSVLGLDAVPVTPQMRASYADVAKAIAWAGLR
;
A
#
# COMPACT_ATOMS: atom_id res chain seq x y z
N MET A 1 1.44 3.20 -30.97
CA MET A 1 1.16 2.73 -32.36
C MET A 1 2.42 2.94 -33.18
N SER A 2 2.93 1.91 -33.87
CA SER A 2 4.12 2.07 -34.73
C SER A 2 3.74 2.81 -36.02
N HIS A 3 4.70 3.51 -36.63
CA HIS A 3 4.49 4.25 -37.88
C HIS A 3 3.99 3.34 -39.03
N ASP A 4 4.39 2.07 -39.03
CA ASP A 4 3.93 1.06 -39.99
C ASP A 4 2.42 0.75 -39.86
N ALA A 5 1.90 0.69 -38.62
CA ALA A 5 0.45 0.49 -38.41
C ALA A 5 -0.38 1.68 -38.91
N LEU A 6 0.16 2.89 -38.80
CA LEU A 6 -0.51 4.11 -39.23
C LEU A 6 -0.56 4.21 -40.77
N LEU A 7 0.54 3.86 -41.45
CA LEU A 7 0.62 3.82 -42.91
C LEU A 7 -0.29 2.75 -43.52
N ARG A 8 -0.35 1.55 -42.92
CA ARG A 8 -1.26 0.49 -43.40
C ARG A 8 -2.73 0.88 -43.25
N THR A 9 -3.08 1.55 -42.15
CA THR A 9 -4.45 2.02 -41.91
C THR A 9 -4.84 3.09 -42.94
N LEU A 10 -3.95 4.02 -43.25
CA LEU A 10 -4.19 5.04 -44.27
C LEU A 10 -4.29 4.45 -45.69
N ALA A 11 -3.44 3.47 -46.03
CA ALA A 11 -3.47 2.80 -47.31
C ALA A 11 -4.78 2.01 -47.53
N ILE A 12 -5.26 1.33 -46.50
CA ILE A 12 -6.56 0.63 -46.54
C ILE A 12 -7.71 1.63 -46.68
N GLY A 13 -7.67 2.75 -45.94
CA GLY A 13 -8.67 3.82 -46.05
C GLY A 13 -8.75 4.42 -47.46
N ALA A 14 -7.59 4.66 -48.09
CA ALA A 14 -7.53 5.19 -49.45
C ALA A 14 -8.05 4.19 -50.51
N ALA A 15 -7.75 2.90 -50.35
CA ALA A 15 -8.22 1.84 -51.26
C ALA A 15 -9.75 1.67 -51.19
N VAL A 16 -10.33 1.73 -49.98
CA VAL A 16 -11.78 1.67 -49.78
C VAL A 16 -12.47 2.91 -50.37
N ALA A 17 -11.88 4.10 -50.21
CA ALA A 17 -12.42 5.34 -50.78
C ALA A 17 -12.42 5.32 -52.33
N LEU A 18 -11.37 4.77 -52.95
CA LEU A 18 -11.25 4.62 -54.41
C LEU A 18 -12.30 3.65 -54.99
N LEU A 19 -12.60 2.56 -54.28
CA LEU A 19 -13.62 1.58 -54.70
C LEU A 19 -15.05 2.05 -54.43
N ALA A 20 -15.26 2.88 -53.41
CA ALA A 20 -16.58 3.41 -53.05
C ALA A 20 -16.97 4.70 -53.81
N ALA A 21 -16.04 5.30 -54.56
CA ALA A 21 -16.25 6.55 -55.29
C ALA A 21 -17.50 6.60 -56.19
N PRO A 22 -17.87 5.57 -56.98
CA PRO A 22 -19.07 5.62 -57.81
C PRO A 22 -20.39 5.41 -57.06
N TYR A 23 -20.35 5.00 -55.79
CA TYR A 23 -21.52 4.73 -54.95
C TYR A 23 -21.70 5.73 -53.81
N TRP A 24 -20.92 6.83 -53.81
CA TRP A 24 -20.85 7.79 -52.72
C TRP A 24 -22.22 8.40 -52.39
N GLU A 25 -23.01 8.76 -53.41
CA GLU A 25 -24.35 9.33 -53.18
C GLU A 25 -25.33 8.33 -52.55
N GLN A 26 -25.24 7.05 -52.92
CA GLN A 26 -26.08 5.98 -52.35
C GLN A 26 -25.69 5.68 -50.90
N ILE A 27 -24.38 5.67 -50.61
CA ILE A 27 -23.85 5.49 -49.25
C ILE A 27 -24.27 6.67 -48.35
N VAL A 28 -24.16 7.91 -48.84
CA VAL A 28 -24.57 9.11 -48.10
C VAL A 28 -26.08 9.13 -47.89
N GLY A 29 -26.87 8.71 -48.89
CA GLY A 29 -28.33 8.58 -48.77
C GLY A 29 -28.75 7.54 -47.73
N ALA A 30 -28.16 6.34 -47.78
CA ALA A 30 -28.41 5.27 -46.82
C ALA A 30 -27.93 5.64 -45.40
N ALA A 31 -26.78 6.33 -45.28
CA ALA A 31 -26.27 6.81 -44.02
C ALA A 31 -27.17 7.88 -43.40
N ARG A 32 -27.69 8.83 -44.21
CA ARG A 32 -28.65 9.84 -43.74
C ARG A 32 -29.95 9.19 -43.27
N ALA A 33 -30.51 8.25 -44.04
CA ALA A 33 -31.71 7.51 -43.65
C ALA A 33 -31.50 6.69 -42.36
N ALA A 34 -30.34 6.05 -42.22
CA ALA A 34 -29.97 5.32 -41.00
C ALA A 34 -29.78 6.26 -39.80
N ILE A 35 -29.24 7.46 -39.98
CA ILE A 35 -29.10 8.48 -38.93
C ILE A 35 -30.47 9.01 -38.49
N THR A 36 -31.41 9.18 -39.42
CA THR A 36 -32.79 9.61 -39.09
C THR A 36 -33.53 8.53 -38.31
N ALA A 37 -33.46 7.26 -38.75
CA ALA A 37 -34.06 6.12 -38.07
C ALA A 37 -33.40 5.84 -36.69
N ALA A 38 -32.08 6.02 -36.58
CA ALA A 38 -31.37 5.95 -35.31
C ALA A 38 -31.79 7.09 -34.35
N GLY A 39 -32.24 8.22 -34.89
CA GLY A 39 -32.82 9.35 -34.16
C GLY A 39 -34.05 8.98 -33.33
N GLU A 40 -34.97 8.22 -33.92
CA GLU A 40 -36.22 7.79 -33.28
C GLU A 40 -36.00 6.77 -32.16
N HIS A 41 -34.90 6.01 -32.22
CA HIS A 41 -34.56 4.97 -31.25
C HIS A 41 -33.32 5.28 -30.40
N ARG A 42 -32.86 6.54 -30.35
CA ARG A 42 -31.65 6.94 -29.60
C ARG A 42 -31.66 6.44 -28.15
N ALA A 43 -32.80 6.50 -27.48
CA ALA A 43 -32.95 6.01 -26.11
C ALA A 43 -32.79 4.49 -26.00
N THR A 44 -33.35 3.74 -26.93
CA THR A 44 -33.25 2.27 -26.98
C THR A 44 -31.83 1.83 -27.35
N ILE A 45 -31.22 2.47 -28.35
CA ILE A 45 -29.83 2.21 -28.76
C ILE A 45 -28.88 2.53 -27.60
N ALA A 46 -29.05 3.67 -26.91
CA ALA A 46 -28.23 4.02 -25.75
C ALA A 46 -28.36 2.97 -24.63
N ARG A 47 -29.57 2.47 -24.36
CA ARG A 47 -29.80 1.42 -23.35
C ARG A 47 -29.16 0.08 -23.73
N VAL A 48 -29.29 -0.33 -24.98
CA VAL A 48 -28.70 -1.59 -25.49
C VAL A 48 -27.17 -1.49 -25.48
N THR A 49 -26.60 -0.36 -25.91
CA THR A 49 -25.16 -0.11 -25.85
C THR A 49 -24.66 -0.09 -24.41
N ALA A 50 -25.36 0.59 -23.49
CA ALA A 50 -25.01 0.59 -22.07
C ALA A 50 -25.04 -0.82 -21.46
N ALA A 51 -26.08 -1.61 -21.75
CA ALA A 51 -26.18 -2.99 -21.31
C ALA A 51 -25.04 -3.85 -21.88
N GLY A 52 -24.72 -3.68 -23.16
CA GLY A 52 -23.60 -4.36 -23.82
C GLY A 52 -22.24 -4.01 -23.20
N LEU A 53 -22.02 -2.74 -22.83
CA LEU A 53 -20.81 -2.30 -22.14
C LEU A 53 -20.71 -2.88 -20.71
N ILE A 54 -21.82 -2.95 -19.97
CA ILE A 54 -21.84 -3.58 -18.63
C ILE A 54 -21.50 -5.07 -18.72
N VAL A 55 -22.08 -5.78 -19.69
CA VAL A 55 -21.76 -7.19 -19.97
C VAL A 55 -20.30 -7.33 -20.37
N ALA A 56 -19.79 -6.52 -21.30
CA ALA A 56 -18.39 -6.57 -21.70
C ALA A 56 -17.41 -6.28 -20.53
N ALA A 57 -17.77 -5.37 -19.62
CA ALA A 57 -17.00 -5.10 -18.40
C ALA A 57 -17.02 -6.28 -17.44
N ALA A 58 -18.18 -6.93 -17.23
CA ALA A 58 -18.31 -8.10 -16.36
C ALA A 58 -17.48 -9.31 -16.82
N TRP A 59 -17.24 -9.44 -18.14
CA TRP A 59 -16.39 -10.49 -18.73
C TRP A 59 -14.95 -10.04 -19.02
N GLY A 60 -14.51 -8.88 -18.51
CA GLY A 60 -13.13 -8.41 -18.61
C GLY A 60 -12.68 -8.02 -20.02
N LYS A 61 -13.62 -7.71 -20.92
CA LYS A 61 -13.34 -7.26 -22.30
C LYS A 61 -13.17 -5.74 -22.41
N LEU A 62 -13.52 -5.01 -21.35
CA LEU A 62 -13.24 -3.58 -21.21
C LEU A 62 -12.15 -3.37 -20.15
N PRO A 63 -11.14 -2.52 -20.43
CA PRO A 63 -10.22 -2.07 -19.41
C PRO A 63 -11.03 -1.29 -18.38
N MET A 64 -11.16 -1.84 -17.17
CA MET A 64 -11.76 -1.09 -16.06
C MET A 64 -10.86 0.09 -15.73
N PRO A 65 -11.42 1.26 -15.36
CA PRO A 65 -10.62 2.31 -14.77
C PRO A 65 -9.91 1.72 -13.54
N ASP A 66 -8.60 1.90 -13.46
CA ASP A 66 -7.84 1.56 -12.26
C ASP A 66 -8.26 2.52 -11.15
N PHE A 67 -9.30 2.14 -10.41
CA PHE A 67 -9.58 2.75 -9.12
C PHE A 67 -8.52 2.23 -8.17
N HIS A 68 -7.37 2.92 -8.11
CA HIS A 68 -6.48 2.77 -6.98
C HIS A 68 -7.30 3.12 -5.74
N PRO A 69 -7.57 2.17 -4.83
CA PRO A 69 -8.24 2.52 -3.60
C PRO A 69 -7.37 3.57 -2.93
N VAL A 70 -7.91 4.78 -2.79
CA VAL A 70 -7.37 5.78 -1.86
C VAL A 70 -7.67 5.19 -0.49
N VAL A 71 -6.80 4.28 -0.04
CA VAL A 71 -6.81 3.81 1.34
C VAL A 71 -6.57 5.08 2.14
N PRO A 72 -7.53 5.53 2.98
CA PRO A 72 -7.30 6.70 3.81
C PRO A 72 -6.00 6.47 4.55
N ALA A 73 -5.04 7.38 4.36
CA ALA A 73 -3.76 7.30 5.04
C ALA A 73 -4.08 7.31 6.53
N VAL A 74 -3.93 6.16 7.19
CA VAL A 74 -4.03 6.08 8.64
C VAL A 74 -2.92 6.99 9.15
N SER A 75 -3.28 8.15 9.68
CA SER A 75 -2.32 9.06 10.30
C SER A 75 -1.81 8.36 11.56
N ILE A 76 -0.63 7.79 11.49
CA ILE A 76 0.04 7.21 12.65
C ILE A 76 0.61 8.39 13.41
N ASP A 77 -0.13 8.85 14.42
CA ASP A 77 0.35 9.88 15.33
C ASP A 77 1.39 9.26 16.26
N VAL A 78 2.67 9.57 16.01
CA VAL A 78 3.78 9.11 16.85
C VAL A 78 4.45 10.35 17.44
N PRO A 79 4.43 10.50 18.78
CA PRO A 79 5.06 11.65 19.42
C PRO A 79 6.58 11.65 19.15
N GLU A 80 7.16 12.85 19.13
CA GLU A 80 8.60 12.98 19.00
C GLU A 80 9.30 12.42 20.26
N PRO A 81 10.25 11.48 20.11
CA PRO A 81 10.92 10.87 21.26
C PRO A 81 11.99 11.80 21.84
N SER A 82 12.47 11.47 23.05
CA SER A 82 13.54 12.23 23.71
C SER A 82 14.83 12.23 22.88
N PRO A 83 15.76 13.18 23.09
CA PRO A 83 17.05 13.22 22.40
C PRO A 83 17.85 11.91 22.52
N GLU A 84 17.80 11.25 23.68
CA GLU A 84 18.48 9.99 23.94
C GLU A 84 17.87 8.86 23.11
N LEU A 85 16.54 8.78 23.07
CA LEU A 85 15.82 7.80 22.27
C LEU A 85 15.99 8.02 20.78
N ARG A 86 16.02 9.28 20.31
CA ARG A 86 16.35 9.61 18.91
C ARG A 86 17.71 9.07 18.51
N THR A 87 18.70 9.23 19.38
CA THR A 87 20.05 8.68 19.17
C THR A 87 20.02 7.15 19.13
N ALA A 88 19.27 6.51 20.03
CA ALA A 88 19.16 5.06 20.10
C ALA A 88 18.50 4.45 18.84
N VAL A 89 17.53 5.12 18.23
CA VAL A 89 16.80 4.63 17.04
C VAL A 89 17.39 5.11 15.71
N GLU A 90 18.46 5.90 15.73
CA GLU A 90 19.11 6.39 14.52
C GLU A 90 19.58 5.26 13.56
N PRO A 91 20.12 4.12 14.03
CA PRO A 91 20.43 2.99 13.15
C PRO A 91 19.20 2.43 12.43
N VAL A 92 18.05 2.38 13.12
CA VAL A 92 16.77 1.94 12.53
C VAL A 92 16.34 2.92 11.44
N ARG A 93 16.39 4.23 11.71
CA ARG A 93 16.05 5.27 10.74
C ARG A 93 16.90 5.15 9.47
N LYS A 94 18.21 4.94 9.62
CA LYS A 94 19.13 4.75 8.49
C LYS A 94 18.80 3.50 7.67
N ALA A 95 18.52 2.38 8.34
CA ALA A 95 18.15 1.13 7.68
C ALA A 95 16.85 1.26 6.87
N LEU A 96 15.86 1.99 7.38
CA LEU A 96 14.56 2.18 6.72
C LEU A 96 14.58 3.26 5.62
N ALA A 97 15.67 4.01 5.46
CA ALA A 97 15.72 5.18 4.57
C ALA A 97 15.44 4.84 3.09
N ASN A 98 15.78 3.63 2.66
CA ASN A 98 15.61 3.16 1.28
C ASN A 98 14.26 2.45 1.03
N LEU A 99 13.43 2.27 2.06
CA LEU A 99 12.13 1.64 1.92
C LEU A 99 11.07 2.63 1.40
N SER A 100 10.03 2.09 0.78
CA SER A 100 8.93 2.92 0.31
C SER A 100 8.20 3.59 1.49
N PRO A 101 7.56 4.77 1.28
CA PRO A 101 6.76 5.40 2.33
C PRO A 101 5.65 4.49 2.89
N ALA A 102 5.09 3.61 2.05
CA ALA A 102 4.06 2.66 2.47
C ALA A 102 4.63 1.59 3.43
N ASP A 103 5.78 1.01 3.10
CA ASP A 103 6.46 0.03 3.94
C ASP A 103 6.85 0.64 5.29
N ARG A 104 7.42 1.85 5.25
CA ARG A 104 7.74 2.65 6.42
C ARG A 104 6.54 2.95 7.32
N ALA A 105 5.37 3.23 6.73
CA ALA A 105 4.13 3.40 7.50
C ALA A 105 3.68 2.08 8.15
N LEU A 106 3.78 0.94 7.45
CA LEU A 106 3.47 -0.38 8.02
C LEU A 106 4.40 -0.76 9.17
N TRP A 107 5.69 -0.42 9.05
CA TRP A 107 6.66 -0.51 10.13
C TRP A 107 6.22 0.30 11.34
N ALA A 108 5.99 1.60 11.15
CA ALA A 108 5.59 2.51 12.22
C ALA A 108 4.31 2.04 12.94
N ALA A 109 3.31 1.60 12.18
CA ALA A 109 2.06 1.10 12.73
C ALA A 109 2.24 -0.16 13.58
N THR A 110 3.20 -1.03 13.22
CA THR A 110 3.47 -2.26 13.97
C THR A 110 4.09 -1.94 15.32
N TRP A 111 5.08 -1.05 15.36
CA TRP A 111 5.74 -0.65 16.59
C TRP A 111 4.87 0.22 17.50
N ALA A 112 4.03 1.10 16.94
CA ALA A 112 3.04 1.85 17.72
C ALA A 112 2.06 0.90 18.44
N LYS A 113 1.63 -0.18 17.77
CA LYS A 113 0.77 -1.22 18.40
C LYS A 113 1.52 -2.04 19.43
N ALA A 114 2.79 -2.36 19.19
CA ALA A 114 3.60 -3.07 20.18
C ALA A 114 3.75 -2.27 21.48
N ALA A 115 3.88 -0.94 21.39
CA ALA A 115 3.86 -0.06 22.55
C ALA A 115 2.54 -0.17 23.33
N ILE A 116 1.39 -0.06 22.63
CA ILE A 116 0.06 -0.17 23.23
C ILE A 116 -0.14 -1.52 23.96
N VAL A 117 0.32 -2.62 23.37
CA VAL A 117 0.20 -3.96 23.98
C VAL A 117 0.95 -4.04 25.31
N VAL A 118 2.18 -3.51 25.36
CA VAL A 118 2.99 -3.54 26.59
C VAL A 118 2.46 -2.56 27.64
N GLU A 119 1.92 -1.41 27.24
CA GLU A 119 1.24 -0.49 28.15
C GLU A 119 -0.01 -1.13 28.79
N ALA A 120 -0.75 -1.92 28.01
CA ALA A 120 -1.96 -2.60 28.47
C ALA A 120 -1.69 -3.78 29.41
N ASP A 121 -0.50 -4.40 29.38
CA ASP A 121 -0.19 -5.62 30.16
C ASP A 121 -0.40 -5.45 31.67
N GLY A 122 -0.17 -4.25 32.20
CA GLY A 122 -0.40 -3.93 33.62
C GLY A 122 -1.86 -3.65 34.01
N THR A 123 -2.80 -3.71 33.06
CA THR A 123 -4.23 -3.42 33.31
C THR A 123 -5.10 -4.67 33.44
N SER A 124 -4.55 -5.83 33.09
CA SER A 124 -5.26 -7.11 33.15
C SER A 124 -4.92 -7.86 34.44
N SER A 125 -5.77 -8.82 34.83
CA SER A 125 -5.53 -9.65 36.01
C SER A 125 -4.44 -10.70 35.82
N VAL A 126 -3.97 -10.90 34.58
CA VAL A 126 -2.96 -11.90 34.24
C VAL A 126 -1.83 -11.20 33.48
N GLU A 127 -0.70 -11.01 34.15
CA GLU A 127 0.50 -10.45 33.53
C GLU A 127 1.03 -11.38 32.43
N ALA A 128 1.06 -10.88 31.20
CA ALA A 128 1.63 -11.58 30.05
C ALA A 128 3.16 -11.42 30.01
N PHE A 129 3.71 -10.29 30.46
CA PHE A 129 5.15 -10.03 30.50
C PHE A 129 5.69 -10.03 31.93
N ARG A 130 6.06 -11.21 32.43
CA ARG A 130 6.57 -11.38 33.81
C ARG A 130 8.00 -10.89 34.00
N ASP A 131 8.85 -11.07 32.99
CA ASP A 131 10.27 -10.73 33.02
C ASP A 131 10.74 -10.09 31.71
N THR A 132 11.91 -9.47 31.76
CA THR A 132 12.53 -8.84 30.58
C THR A 132 12.85 -9.84 29.46
N ALA A 133 12.95 -11.14 29.75
CA ALA A 133 13.11 -12.16 28.72
C ALA A 133 11.83 -12.33 27.90
N ALA A 134 10.66 -12.29 28.54
CA ALA A 134 9.36 -12.27 27.86
C ALA A 134 9.20 -11.02 26.98
N LEU A 135 9.63 -9.84 27.46
CA LEU A 135 9.62 -8.62 26.64
C LEU A 135 10.57 -8.72 25.44
N ARG A 136 11.78 -9.28 25.61
CA ARG A 136 12.70 -9.51 24.49
C ARG A 136 12.13 -10.50 23.47
N LEU A 137 11.48 -11.58 23.92
CA LEU A 137 10.78 -12.51 23.03
C LEU A 137 9.66 -11.81 22.26
N PHE A 138 8.88 -10.97 22.95
CA PHE A 138 7.85 -10.16 22.30
C PHE A 138 8.43 -9.20 21.26
N THR A 139 9.57 -8.56 21.52
CA THR A 139 10.31 -7.75 20.54
C THR A 139 10.65 -8.57 19.30
N THR A 140 11.17 -9.79 19.46
CA THR A 140 11.50 -10.67 18.32
C THR A 140 10.25 -11.01 17.51
N VAL A 141 9.14 -11.34 18.17
CA VAL A 141 7.86 -11.61 17.50
C VAL A 141 7.33 -10.37 16.77
N ALA A 142 7.39 -9.20 17.41
CA ALA A 142 6.97 -7.94 16.82
C ALA A 142 7.82 -7.60 15.58
N LEU A 143 9.13 -7.84 15.64
CA LEU A 143 10.04 -7.67 14.51
C LEU A 143 9.70 -8.63 13.36
N ASP A 144 9.46 -9.90 13.64
CA ASP A 144 9.08 -10.89 12.63
C ASP A 144 7.72 -10.55 11.98
N ILE A 145 6.76 -10.05 12.76
CA ILE A 145 5.49 -9.52 12.24
C ILE A 145 5.75 -8.30 11.36
N ALA A 146 6.58 -7.35 11.81
CA ALA A 146 6.91 -6.16 11.05
C ALA A 146 7.50 -6.55 9.68
N TRP A 147 8.45 -7.49 9.66
CA TRP A 147 9.01 -8.04 8.42
C TRP A 147 7.96 -8.64 7.49
N ARG A 148 7.07 -9.48 8.00
CA ARG A 148 5.99 -10.07 7.19
C ARG A 148 5.00 -9.05 6.66
N ARG A 149 4.89 -7.88 7.32
CA ARG A 149 4.01 -6.78 6.89
C ARG A 149 4.69 -5.80 5.94
N LEU A 150 6.02 -5.71 5.97
CA LEU A 150 6.83 -4.98 5.00
C LEU A 150 6.81 -5.70 3.62
N GLY A 151 5.65 -5.75 2.97
CA GLY A 151 5.50 -6.21 1.59
C GLY A 151 6.28 -7.50 1.23
N LYS A 152 6.98 -7.47 0.09
CA LYS A 152 7.78 -8.58 -0.46
C LYS A 152 9.13 -8.80 0.23
N HIS A 153 9.38 -8.17 1.38
CA HIS A 153 10.66 -8.25 2.07
C HIS A 153 10.75 -9.51 2.94
N GLN A 154 11.82 -10.28 2.76
CA GLN A 154 12.11 -11.41 3.65
C GLN A 154 12.74 -10.91 4.95
N PRO A 155 12.56 -11.60 6.10
CA PRO A 155 13.28 -11.28 7.32
C PRO A 155 14.79 -11.19 7.05
N GLY A 156 15.38 -10.04 7.39
CA GLY A 156 16.81 -9.78 7.16
C GLY A 156 17.16 -9.20 5.78
N SER A 157 16.17 -8.88 4.92
CA SER A 157 16.46 -8.28 3.61
C SER A 157 16.87 -6.79 3.66
N VAL A 158 16.83 -6.16 4.84
CA VAL A 158 17.28 -4.78 5.08
C VAL A 158 18.39 -4.85 6.11
N ASP A 159 19.60 -4.61 5.64
CA ASP A 159 20.81 -4.71 6.44
C ASP A 159 20.78 -3.77 7.64
N GLY A 160 21.15 -4.29 8.81
CA GLY A 160 21.25 -3.51 10.04
C GLY A 160 19.93 -3.19 10.74
N LEU A 161 18.76 -3.52 10.16
CA LEU A 161 17.47 -3.19 10.76
C LEU A 161 17.21 -3.97 12.05
N ARG A 162 17.50 -5.28 12.03
CA ARG A 162 17.34 -6.15 13.21
C ARG A 162 18.27 -5.69 14.33
N GLU A 163 19.54 -5.48 14.01
CA GLU A 163 20.58 -5.06 14.94
C GLU A 163 20.25 -3.68 15.53
N GLY A 164 19.72 -2.77 14.71
CA GLY A 164 19.26 -1.45 15.16
C GLY A 164 18.11 -1.53 16.16
N VAL A 165 17.10 -2.36 15.88
CA VAL A 165 15.96 -2.58 16.79
C VAL A 165 16.41 -3.25 18.09
N GLU A 166 17.18 -4.32 17.99
CA GLU A 166 17.68 -5.05 19.16
C GLU A 166 18.62 -4.17 20.01
N GLY A 167 19.45 -3.35 19.37
CA GLY A 167 20.29 -2.36 20.04
C GLY A 167 19.48 -1.30 20.79
N ALA A 168 18.45 -0.75 20.16
CA ALA A 168 17.55 0.23 20.79
C ALA A 168 16.77 -0.38 21.96
N MET A 169 16.29 -1.62 21.84
CA MET A 169 15.59 -2.29 22.94
C MET A 169 16.52 -2.70 24.07
N ARG A 170 17.75 -3.12 23.75
CA ARG A 170 18.76 -3.48 24.75
C ARG A 170 19.17 -2.31 25.63
N SER A 171 19.18 -1.08 25.10
CA SER A 171 19.55 0.11 25.89
C SER A 171 18.58 0.40 27.04
N VAL A 172 17.36 -0.14 26.98
CA VAL A 172 16.32 0.03 28.01
C VAL A 172 16.06 -1.24 28.80
N LEU A 173 15.97 -2.40 28.15
CA LEU A 173 15.65 -3.66 28.83
C LEU A 173 16.84 -4.32 29.53
N GLY A 174 18.06 -3.98 29.11
CA GLY A 174 19.25 -4.73 29.48
C GLY A 174 19.23 -6.19 28.96
N LEU A 175 20.24 -6.96 29.39
CA LEU A 175 20.38 -8.38 29.01
C LEU A 175 19.97 -9.33 30.13
N ASP A 176 19.99 -8.87 31.38
CA ASP A 176 19.61 -9.68 32.52
C ASP A 176 18.11 -10.00 32.49
N ALA A 177 17.74 -11.16 33.01
CA ALA A 177 16.36 -11.53 33.25
C ALA A 177 15.94 -10.97 34.62
N VAL A 178 15.14 -9.91 34.60
CA VAL A 178 14.62 -9.25 35.81
C VAL A 178 13.10 -9.10 35.70
N PRO A 179 12.37 -9.06 36.83
CA PRO A 179 10.93 -8.83 36.82
C PRO A 179 10.54 -7.53 36.10
N VAL A 180 9.44 -7.56 35.35
CA VAL A 180 8.95 -6.38 34.63
C VAL A 180 8.22 -5.46 35.59
N THR A 181 8.80 -4.30 35.82
CA THR A 181 8.17 -3.23 36.62
C THR A 181 7.27 -2.34 35.73
N PRO A 182 6.36 -1.55 36.31
CA PRO A 182 5.60 -0.55 35.55
C PRO A 182 6.51 0.43 34.79
N GLN A 183 7.63 0.83 35.39
CA GLN A 183 8.61 1.70 34.75
C GLN A 183 9.27 1.00 33.55
N MET A 184 9.60 -0.29 33.67
CA MET A 184 10.16 -1.07 32.55
C MET A 184 9.18 -1.15 31.38
N ARG A 185 7.88 -1.35 31.63
CA ARG A 185 6.84 -1.31 30.59
C ARG A 185 6.75 0.05 29.91
N ALA A 186 6.76 1.13 30.69
CA ALA A 186 6.75 2.48 30.15
C ALA A 186 7.99 2.74 29.27
N SER A 187 9.19 2.39 29.74
CA SER A 187 10.41 2.58 28.97
C SER A 187 10.45 1.71 27.71
N TYR A 188 9.94 0.47 27.76
CA TYR A 188 9.76 -0.34 26.55
C TYR A 188 8.82 0.35 25.55
N ALA A 189 7.68 0.85 26.02
CA ALA A 189 6.70 1.51 25.18
C ALA A 189 7.28 2.78 24.55
N ASP A 190 8.08 3.55 25.28
CA ASP A 190 8.77 4.73 24.76
C ASP A 190 9.77 4.39 23.66
N VAL A 191 10.56 3.32 23.83
CA VAL A 191 11.46 2.83 22.77
C VAL A 191 10.67 2.34 21.56
N ALA A 192 9.58 1.59 21.76
CA ALA A 192 8.74 1.13 20.67
C ALA A 192 8.12 2.30 19.89
N LYS A 193 7.65 3.35 20.57
CA LYS A 193 7.19 4.60 19.93
C LYS A 193 8.33 5.30 19.20
N ALA A 194 9.54 5.34 19.76
CA ALA A 194 10.70 5.90 19.08
C ALA A 194 11.08 5.13 17.80
N ILE A 195 10.99 3.79 17.82
CA ILE A 195 11.20 2.93 16.64
C ILE A 195 10.12 3.20 15.59
N ALA A 196 8.87 3.41 16.01
CA ALA A 196 7.80 3.81 15.11
C ALA A 196 8.09 5.17 14.47
N TRP A 197 8.52 6.15 15.27
CA TRP A 197 8.90 7.50 14.83
C TRP A 197 10.04 7.45 13.81
N ALA A 198 11.04 6.61 14.03
CA ALA A 198 12.15 6.41 13.10
C ALA A 198 11.68 5.94 11.70
N GLY A 199 10.61 5.15 11.63
CA GLY A 199 10.01 4.76 10.35
C GLY A 199 9.32 5.91 9.61
N LEU A 200 8.89 6.96 10.30
CA LEU A 200 8.17 8.09 9.71
C LEU A 200 9.08 9.28 9.33
N ARG A 201 10.38 9.23 9.64
CA ARG A 201 11.33 10.34 9.40
C ARG A 201 12.34 10.09 8.29
#